data_AF-A0A7V9G4Y6-F1
#
_entry.id   AF-A0A7V9G4Y6-F1
#
_cell.length_a   1.000
_cell.length_b   1.000
_cell.length_c   1.000
_cell.angle_alpha   90.00
_cell.angle_beta   90.00
_cell.angle_gamma   90.00
#
_symmetry.space_group_name_H-M   'P 1'
#
loop_
_entity.id
_entity.type
_entity.pdbx_description
1 polymer ?
#
loop_
_entity_poly.entity_id
_entity_poly.type
_entity_poly.pdbx_seq_one_letter_code
_entity_poly.pdbx_strand_id
1 'polypeptide(L)'
;PDLVFCPWEEDANQDHAALGSATRVAAMHGACFLPLDTPFAPPKQILQYALDITARNFRPDGFVDVGDVLFDLLEMNNVFDEIYAASPGWPGALGRATLTDHRQGDRRITVNAQSEFMYGRALVRGTQCGTRYAEAFASYRSVPADSNLLARI
;
A
#
# COMPACT_ATOMS: atom_id res chain seq x y z
N PRO A 1 5.75 -14.99 -10.19
CA PRO A 1 6.00 -14.51 -8.81
C PRO A 1 5.09 -15.26 -7.84
N ASP A 2 5.48 -15.48 -6.59
CA ASP A 2 4.60 -16.14 -5.61
C ASP A 2 3.47 -15.22 -5.12
N LEU A 3 3.77 -13.92 -4.97
CA LEU A 3 2.83 -12.88 -4.55
C LEU A 3 2.79 -11.78 -5.62
N VAL A 4 1.61 -11.22 -5.85
CA VAL A 4 1.41 -10.02 -6.68
C VAL A 4 0.66 -8.99 -5.85
N PHE A 5 1.17 -7.76 -5.81
CA PHE A 5 0.47 -6.63 -5.20
C PHE A 5 -0.16 -5.78 -6.30
N CYS A 6 -1.41 -5.39 -6.15
CA CYS A 6 -2.07 -4.48 -7.10
C CYS A 6 -2.98 -3.47 -6.39
N PRO A 7 -3.34 -2.37 -7.04
CA PRO A 7 -4.34 -1.46 -6.51
C PRO A 7 -5.68 -2.16 -6.25
N TRP A 8 -6.41 -1.64 -5.28
CA TRP A 8 -7.76 -2.09 -4.96
C TRP A 8 -8.73 -1.77 -6.10
N GLU A 9 -9.53 -2.76 -6.51
CA GLU A 9 -10.41 -2.64 -7.70
C GLU A 9 -11.63 -1.74 -7.48
N GLU A 10 -11.95 -1.39 -6.23
CA GLU A 10 -13.06 -0.50 -5.87
C GLU A 10 -12.57 0.89 -5.40
N ASP A 11 -11.34 1.25 -5.78
CA ASP A 11 -10.77 2.58 -5.51
C ASP A 11 -11.57 3.68 -6.23
N ALA A 12 -11.69 4.86 -5.59
CA ALA A 12 -12.46 5.97 -6.13
C ALA A 12 -11.85 6.52 -7.42
N ASN A 13 -10.51 6.47 -7.52
CA ASN A 13 -9.81 6.81 -8.75
C ASN A 13 -9.91 5.65 -9.76
N GLN A 14 -10.56 5.92 -10.90
CA GLN A 14 -10.82 4.92 -11.93
C GLN A 14 -9.53 4.36 -12.56
N ASP A 15 -8.44 5.13 -12.57
CA ASP A 15 -7.15 4.62 -13.06
C ASP A 15 -6.57 3.57 -12.11
N HIS A 16 -6.74 3.76 -10.79
CA HIS A 16 -6.34 2.76 -9.80
C HIS A 16 -7.17 1.48 -9.97
N ALA A 17 -8.49 1.61 -10.09
CA ALA A 17 -9.39 0.48 -10.29
C ALA A 17 -9.06 -0.30 -11.58
N ALA A 18 -8.86 0.42 -12.70
CA ALA A 18 -8.48 -0.17 -13.98
C ALA A 18 -7.13 -0.90 -13.89
N LEU A 19 -6.13 -0.29 -13.24
CA LEU A 19 -4.81 -0.89 -13.06
C LEU A 19 -4.88 -2.14 -12.15
N GLY A 20 -5.66 -2.09 -11.07
CA GLY A 20 -5.92 -3.23 -10.19
C GLY A 20 -6.48 -4.42 -10.95
N SER A 21 -7.55 -4.18 -11.72
CA SER A 21 -8.21 -5.21 -12.53
C SER A 21 -7.29 -5.78 -13.61
N ALA A 22 -6.60 -4.91 -14.35
CA ALA A 22 -5.66 -5.32 -15.39
C ALA A 22 -4.51 -6.16 -14.81
N THR A 23 -3.94 -5.74 -13.68
CA THR A 23 -2.86 -6.47 -13.01
C THR A 23 -3.33 -7.85 -12.57
N ARG A 24 -4.52 -7.95 -11.96
CA ARG A 24 -5.09 -9.22 -11.55
C ARG A 24 -5.32 -10.16 -12.74
N VAL A 25 -5.91 -9.65 -13.83
CA VAL A 25 -6.18 -10.45 -15.03
C VAL A 25 -4.88 -10.96 -15.64
N ALA A 26 -3.89 -10.09 -15.81
CA ALA A 26 -2.57 -10.47 -16.33
C ALA A 26 -1.88 -11.49 -15.41
N ALA A 27 -2.00 -11.33 -14.08
CA ALA A 27 -1.41 -12.22 -13.11
C ALA A 27 -2.07 -13.61 -13.08
N MET A 28 -3.39 -13.71 -13.25
CA MET A 28 -4.11 -14.99 -13.24
C MET A 28 -4.10 -15.71 -14.59
N HIS A 29 -4.07 -14.94 -15.68
CA HIS A 29 -4.20 -15.43 -17.05
C HIS A 29 -2.94 -15.17 -17.88
N GLY A 30 -1.78 -15.03 -17.24
CA GLY A 30 -0.52 -14.74 -17.92
C GLY A 30 -0.20 -15.70 -19.06
N ALA A 31 -0.55 -16.98 -18.92
CA ALA A 31 -0.43 -17.99 -19.98
C ALA A 31 -1.13 -17.59 -21.30
N CYS A 32 -2.24 -16.84 -21.24
CA CYS A 32 -2.96 -16.38 -22.42
C CYS A 32 -2.23 -15.28 -23.21
N PHE A 33 -1.19 -14.66 -22.62
CA PHE A 33 -0.42 -13.58 -23.22
C PHE A 33 0.99 -14.02 -23.62
N LEU A 34 1.33 -15.30 -23.42
CA LEU A 34 2.65 -15.87 -23.72
C LEU A 34 2.56 -16.83 -24.91
N PRO A 35 3.67 -17.06 -25.64
CA PRO A 35 3.74 -18.15 -26.61
C PRO A 35 3.36 -19.50 -25.98
N LEU A 36 2.73 -20.39 -26.76
CA LEU A 36 2.15 -21.65 -26.28
C LEU A 36 3.12 -22.53 -25.48
N ASP A 37 4.41 -22.51 -25.82
CA ASP A 37 5.44 -23.34 -25.19
C ASP A 37 6.10 -22.67 -23.97
N THR A 38 5.62 -21.48 -23.57
CA THR A 38 6.19 -20.75 -22.43
C THR A 38 5.57 -21.26 -21.13
N PRO A 39 6.36 -21.84 -20.21
CA PRO A 39 5.84 -22.25 -18.91
C PRO A 39 5.28 -21.05 -18.15
N PHE A 40 4.09 -21.21 -17.58
CA PHE A 40 3.46 -20.20 -16.75
C PHE A 40 3.00 -20.80 -15.43
N ALA A 41 3.38 -20.15 -14.33
CA ALA A 41 2.88 -20.46 -13.00
C ALA A 41 2.14 -19.21 -12.47
N PRO A 42 0.82 -19.30 -12.18
CA PRO A 42 0.09 -18.19 -11.58
C PRO A 42 0.61 -17.91 -10.16
N PRO A 43 0.48 -16.67 -9.66
CA PRO A 43 0.85 -16.37 -8.30
C PRO A 43 -0.03 -17.14 -7.32
N LYS A 44 0.55 -17.48 -6.17
CA LYS A 44 -0.17 -18.14 -5.07
C LYS A 44 -1.15 -17.18 -4.41
N GLN A 45 -0.82 -15.89 -4.37
CA GLN A 45 -1.68 -14.85 -3.82
C GLN A 45 -1.61 -13.57 -4.64
N ILE A 46 -2.74 -12.86 -4.66
CA ILE A 46 -2.85 -11.51 -5.19
C ILE A 46 -3.40 -10.65 -4.05
N LEU A 47 -2.63 -9.66 -3.65
CA LEU A 47 -2.91 -8.78 -2.51
C LEU A 47 -3.21 -7.38 -3.03
N GLN A 48 -4.36 -6.86 -2.65
CA GLN A 48 -4.83 -5.54 -3.05
C GLN A 48 -4.47 -4.51 -1.98
N TYR A 49 -4.01 -3.34 -2.39
CA TYR A 49 -3.76 -2.20 -1.50
C TYR A 49 -4.55 -0.98 -1.93
N ALA A 50 -5.05 -0.21 -0.97
CA ALA A 50 -5.75 1.03 -1.22
C ALA A 50 -4.76 2.18 -1.47
N LEU A 51 -4.97 2.93 -2.56
CA LEU A 51 -4.16 4.09 -2.92
C LEU A 51 -4.85 5.41 -2.56
N ASP A 52 -6.17 5.48 -2.72
CA ASP A 52 -6.91 6.71 -2.47
C ASP A 52 -6.94 7.11 -0.98
N ILE A 53 -6.86 8.41 -0.74
CA ILE A 53 -7.00 9.03 0.58
C ILE A 53 -8.40 8.83 1.19
N THR A 54 -9.39 8.53 0.35
CA THR A 54 -10.80 8.33 0.69
C THR A 54 -11.25 6.88 0.60
N ALA A 55 -10.34 5.91 0.57
CA ALA A 55 -10.63 4.48 0.54
C ALA A 55 -11.27 3.93 1.85
N ARG A 56 -12.36 4.56 2.31
CA ARG A 56 -13.08 4.31 3.57
C ARG A 56 -13.74 2.93 3.60
N ASN A 57 -14.07 2.40 2.43
CA ASN A 57 -14.70 1.09 2.28
C ASN A 57 -13.69 -0.04 2.08
N PHE A 58 -12.39 0.26 2.04
CA PHE A 58 -11.36 -0.77 1.95
C PHE A 58 -11.37 -1.62 3.22
N ARG A 59 -11.65 -2.91 3.06
CA ARG A 59 -11.71 -3.89 4.15
C ARG A 59 -10.49 -4.79 4.10
N PRO A 60 -9.39 -4.45 4.80
CA PRO A 60 -8.21 -5.31 4.81
C PRO A 60 -8.50 -6.61 5.55
N ASP A 61 -7.90 -7.69 5.07
CA ASP A 61 -7.87 -9.01 5.72
C ASP A 61 -6.46 -9.40 6.21
N GLY A 62 -5.45 -8.56 5.90
CA GLY A 62 -4.08 -8.72 6.36
C GLY A 62 -3.39 -7.39 6.65
N PHE A 63 -2.45 -7.42 7.59
CA PHE A 63 -1.62 -6.29 8.00
C PHE A 63 -0.15 -6.69 7.97
N VAL A 64 0.72 -5.74 7.65
CA VAL A 64 2.17 -5.88 7.71
C VAL A 64 2.72 -4.74 8.54
N ASP A 65 3.50 -5.06 9.57
CA ASP A 65 4.23 -4.06 10.35
C ASP A 65 5.23 -3.33 9.45
N VAL A 66 5.15 -2.00 9.42
CA VAL A 66 6.04 -1.14 8.63
C VAL A 66 6.86 -0.21 9.51
N GLY A 67 6.92 -0.45 10.82
CA GLY A 67 7.56 0.45 11.77
C GLY A 67 9.03 0.76 11.45
N ASP A 68 9.76 -0.24 10.95
CA ASP A 68 11.18 -0.08 10.62
C ASP A 68 11.43 0.64 9.29
N VAL A 69 10.41 0.76 8.43
CA VAL A 69 10.55 1.31 7.06
C VAL A 69 9.65 2.51 6.77
N LEU A 70 8.72 2.86 7.67
CA LEU A 70 7.72 3.90 7.42
C LEU A 70 8.38 5.25 7.07
N PHE A 71 9.41 5.65 7.80
CA PHE A 71 10.06 6.94 7.56
C PHE A 71 10.79 6.98 6.22
N ASP A 72 11.33 5.85 5.76
CA ASP A 72 11.91 5.73 4.41
C ASP A 72 10.82 5.82 3.34
N LEU A 73 9.68 5.18 3.55
CA LEU A 73 8.53 5.26 2.63
C LEU A 73 8.00 6.70 2.51
N LEU A 74 7.90 7.43 3.63
CA LEU A 74 7.46 8.82 3.63
C LEU A 74 8.47 9.73 2.93
N GLU A 75 9.77 9.53 3.14
CA GLU A 75 10.81 10.29 2.44
C GLU A 75 10.81 10.01 0.93
N MET A 76 10.59 8.76 0.52
CA MET A 76 10.41 8.43 -0.90
C MET A 76 9.18 9.11 -1.49
N ASN A 77 8.08 9.18 -0.73
CA ASN A 77 6.85 9.81 -1.19
C ASN A 77 6.99 11.34 -1.36
N ASN A 78 7.93 11.98 -0.65
CA ASN A 78 8.23 13.41 -0.82
C ASN A 78 8.62 13.79 -2.27
N VAL A 79 9.12 12.86 -3.08
CA VAL A 79 9.40 13.13 -4.50
C VAL A 79 8.11 13.47 -5.25
N PHE A 80 7.03 12.74 -4.97
CA PHE A 80 5.72 13.05 -5.56
C PHE A 80 5.12 14.31 -4.94
N ASP A 81 5.40 14.58 -3.67
CA ASP A 81 4.93 15.78 -2.98
C ASP A 81 5.41 17.07 -3.66
N GLU A 82 6.66 17.12 -4.11
CA GLU A 82 7.19 18.27 -4.87
C GLU A 82 6.52 18.40 -6.25
N ILE A 83 6.17 17.28 -6.90
CA ILE A 83 5.40 17.28 -8.16
C ILE A 83 4.00 17.85 -7.93
N TYR A 84 3.32 17.44 -6.86
CA TYR A 84 1.98 17.93 -6.53
C TYR A 84 1.98 19.39 -6.07
N ALA A 85 2.99 19.81 -5.30
CA ALA A 85 3.14 21.18 -4.84
C ALA A 85 3.32 22.18 -6.00
N ALA A 86 3.95 21.75 -7.09
CA ALA A 86 4.10 22.55 -8.30
C ALA A 86 2.82 22.60 -9.16
N SER A 87 1.83 21.75 -8.87
CA SER A 87 0.60 21.66 -9.66
C SER A 87 -0.46 22.66 -9.20
N PRO A 88 -1.02 23.49 -10.10
CA PRO A 88 -2.10 24.42 -9.76
C PRO A 88 -3.40 23.71 -9.36
N GLY A 89 -3.51 22.39 -9.61
CA GLY A 89 -4.66 21.57 -9.20
C GLY A 89 -4.69 21.22 -7.71
N TRP A 90 -3.60 21.45 -6.97
CA TRP A 90 -3.46 21.00 -5.58
C TRP A 90 -2.94 22.12 -4.65
N PRO A 91 -3.67 23.25 -4.53
CA PRO A 91 -3.20 24.42 -3.79
C PRO A 91 -3.00 24.16 -2.27
N GLY A 92 -3.63 23.11 -1.72
CA GLY A 92 -3.45 22.68 -0.33
C GLY A 92 -2.28 21.73 -0.08
N ALA A 93 -1.60 21.23 -1.13
CA ALA A 93 -0.44 20.34 -1.00
C ALA A 93 0.80 21.04 -0.41
N LEU A 94 0.72 22.35 -0.14
CA LEU A 94 1.78 23.16 0.46
C LEU A 94 1.82 23.10 1.98
N GLY A 95 0.80 22.53 2.63
CA GLY A 95 0.81 22.29 4.07
C GLY A 95 1.95 21.32 4.42
N ARG A 96 2.91 21.78 5.21
CA ARG A 96 4.09 21.00 5.60
C ARG A 96 4.03 20.69 7.09
N ALA A 97 4.11 19.41 7.44
CA ALA A 97 4.29 18.94 8.81
C ALA A 97 5.72 18.38 8.97
N THR A 98 6.30 18.52 10.16
CA THR A 98 7.56 17.85 10.49
C THR A 98 7.27 16.69 11.43
N LEU A 99 7.57 15.47 10.98
CA LEU A 99 7.46 14.26 11.78
C LEU A 99 8.84 13.95 12.37
N THR A 100 8.87 13.48 13.62
CA THR A 100 10.10 13.04 14.30
C THR A 100 9.98 11.56 14.66
N ASP A 101 10.93 10.75 14.21
CA ASP A 101 11.09 9.38 14.65
C ASP A 101 12.00 9.31 15.89
N HIS A 102 11.36 9.25 17.05
CA HIS A 102 12.06 9.12 18.33
C HIS A 102 12.80 7.79 18.53
N ARG A 103 12.63 6.78 17.66
CA ARG A 103 13.33 5.49 17.77
C ARG A 103 14.62 5.45 16.96
N GLN A 104 14.70 6.19 15.87
CA GLN A 104 15.88 6.27 15.00
C GLN A 104 16.61 7.59 15.19
N GLY A 105 17.06 7.85 16.43
CA GLY A 105 17.89 9.01 16.74
C GLY A 105 17.23 10.37 16.47
N ASP A 106 15.91 10.47 16.72
CA ASP A 106 15.11 11.67 16.45
C ASP A 106 15.18 12.14 14.98
N ARG A 107 15.24 11.18 14.03
CA ARG A 107 15.19 11.49 12.59
C ARG A 107 13.97 12.35 12.29
N ARG A 108 14.16 13.45 11.57
CA ARG A 108 13.09 14.36 11.17
C ARG A 108 12.85 14.31 9.68
N ILE A 109 11.59 14.25 9.29
CA ILE A 109 11.17 14.38 7.90
C ILE A 109 10.10 15.47 7.80
N THR A 110 10.16 16.27 6.74
CA THR A 110 9.09 17.19 6.39
C THR A 110 8.21 16.49 5.35
N VAL A 111 6.91 16.43 5.62
CA VAL A 111 5.91 15.76 4.79
C VAL A 111 4.82 16.75 4.38
N ASN A 112 4.18 16.52 3.25
CA ASN A 112 2.98 17.26 2.86
C ASN A 112 1.68 16.56 3.31
N ALA A 113 0.53 17.04 2.86
CA ALA A 113 -0.79 16.46 3.14
C ALA A 113 -0.95 14.98 2.73
N GLN A 114 -0.37 14.54 1.61
CA GLN A 114 -0.45 13.15 1.15
C GLN A 114 0.39 12.23 2.03
N SER A 115 1.65 12.58 2.25
CA SER A 115 2.55 11.83 3.12
C SER A 115 2.06 11.82 4.58
N GLU A 116 1.47 12.93 5.05
CA GLU A 116 0.79 12.98 6.35
C GLU A 116 -0.41 12.02 6.42
N PHE A 117 -1.21 11.94 5.35
CA PHE A 117 -2.30 10.97 5.26
C PHE A 117 -1.78 9.53 5.32
N MET A 118 -0.70 9.21 4.59
CA MET A 118 -0.06 7.89 4.64
C MET A 118 0.39 7.54 6.06
N TYR A 119 1.04 8.49 6.75
CA TYR A 119 1.45 8.34 8.14
C TYR A 119 0.25 8.06 9.06
N GLY A 120 -0.81 8.87 8.96
CA GLY A 120 -2.03 8.71 9.76
C GLY A 120 -2.71 7.38 9.52
N ARG A 121 -2.81 6.95 8.26
CA ARG A 121 -3.35 5.65 7.87
C ARG A 121 -2.52 4.50 8.44
N ALA A 122 -1.19 4.58 8.35
CA ALA A 122 -0.29 3.57 8.89
C ALA A 122 -0.43 3.44 10.42
N LEU A 123 -0.58 4.56 11.12
CA LEU A 123 -0.81 4.59 12.57
C LEU A 123 -2.15 3.93 12.97
N VAL A 124 -3.24 4.26 12.27
CA VAL A 124 -4.56 3.65 12.55
C VAL A 124 -4.52 2.15 12.31
N ARG A 125 -3.93 1.71 11.19
CA ARG A 125 -3.77 0.29 10.86
C ARG A 125 -2.89 -0.44 11.86
N GLY A 126 -1.79 0.17 12.29
CA GLY A 126 -0.93 -0.39 13.32
C GLY A 126 -1.72 -0.65 14.61
N THR A 127 -2.51 0.33 15.03
CA THR A 127 -3.39 0.20 16.20
C THR A 127 -4.39 -0.97 16.06
N GLN A 128 -4.91 -1.20 14.84
CA GLN A 128 -5.85 -2.31 14.58
C GLN A 128 -5.21 -3.69 14.72
N CYS A 129 -3.91 -3.83 14.49
CA CYS A 129 -3.21 -5.12 14.52
C CYS A 129 -2.11 -5.21 15.61
N GLY A 130 -2.12 -4.32 16.60
CA GLY A 130 -1.23 -4.39 17.75
C GLY A 130 0.22 -3.97 17.50
N THR A 131 0.49 -3.21 16.44
CA THR A 131 1.80 -2.57 16.20
C THR A 131 1.67 -1.05 16.19
N ARG A 132 2.78 -0.32 16.08
CA ARG A 132 2.77 1.14 15.99
C ARG A 132 2.34 1.63 14.61
N TYR A 133 2.82 0.98 13.55
CA TYR A 133 2.53 1.35 12.18
C TYR A 133 2.35 0.09 11.34
N ALA A 134 1.27 0.02 10.55
CA ALA A 134 1.06 -1.08 9.63
C ALA A 134 0.52 -0.61 8.29
N GLU A 135 0.88 -1.30 7.22
CA GLU A 135 0.14 -1.25 5.96
C GLU A 135 -0.81 -2.44 5.87
N ALA A 136 -1.92 -2.26 5.16
CA ALA A 136 -3.01 -3.22 5.13
C ALA A 136 -3.36 -3.62 3.70
N PHE A 137 -3.70 -4.89 3.54
CA PHE A 137 -3.98 -5.51 2.26
C PHE A 137 -5.29 -6.29 2.33
N ALA A 138 -5.95 -6.46 1.20
CA ALA A 138 -7.07 -7.36 1.02
C ALA A 138 -6.67 -8.45 0.03
N SER A 139 -6.86 -9.71 0.37
CA SER A 139 -6.55 -10.78 -0.56
C SER A 139 -7.68 -10.96 -1.58
N TYR A 140 -7.32 -11.08 -2.86
CA TYR A 140 -8.29 -11.38 -3.91
C TYR A 140 -8.90 -12.79 -3.74
N ARG A 141 -8.18 -13.72 -3.09
CA ARG A 141 -8.68 -15.05 -2.74
C ARG A 141 -8.45 -15.27 -1.25
N SER A 142 -9.42 -15.83 -0.54
CA SER A 142 -9.28 -16.15 0.88
C SER A 142 -7.96 -16.89 1.12
N VAL A 143 -7.09 -16.30 1.93
CA VAL A 143 -5.82 -16.91 2.31
C VAL A 143 -6.13 -17.89 3.44
N PRO A 144 -5.74 -19.17 3.35
CA PRO A 144 -5.76 -20.02 4.53
C PRO A 144 -4.84 -19.39 5.56
N ALA A 145 -5.32 -19.15 6.78
CA ALA A 145 -4.51 -18.62 7.87
C ALA A 145 -3.20 -19.40 7.95
N ASP A 146 -2.06 -18.70 7.92
CA ASP A 146 -0.75 -19.35 8.00
C ASP A 146 -0.72 -20.21 9.27
N SER A 147 -0.15 -21.41 9.17
CA SER A 147 0.14 -22.28 10.31
C SER A 147 0.88 -21.58 11.47
N ASN A 148 1.55 -20.47 11.21
CA ASN A 148 2.28 -19.67 12.20
C ASN A 148 1.46 -18.52 12.83
N LEU A 149 0.17 -18.37 12.50
CA LEU A 149 -0.70 -17.30 13.02
C LEU A 149 -0.75 -17.27 14.56
N LEU A 150 -0.60 -18.44 15.21
CA LEU A 150 -0.60 -18.59 16.67
C LEU A 150 0.81 -18.69 17.30
N ALA A 151 1.86 -18.88 16.49
CA ALA A 151 3.23 -19.07 17.00
C ALA A 151 3.96 -17.76 17.30
N ARG A 152 3.32 -16.61 17.05
CA ARG A 152 3.87 -15.25 17.24
C ARG A 152 3.04 -14.37 18.19
N ILE A 153 2.06 -14.96 18.89
CA ILE A 153 1.35 -14.36 20.03
C ILE A 153 2.02 -14.87 21.30
#